data_AF-A0A2E1WBP6-F1
#
_entry.id   AF-A0A2E1WBP6-F1
#
_cell.length_a   1.000
_cell.length_b   1.000
_cell.length_c   1.000
_cell.angle_alpha   90.00
_cell.angle_beta   90.00
_cell.angle_gamma   90.00
#
_symmetry.space_group_name_H-M   'P 1'
#
loop_
_entity.id
_entity.type
_entity.pdbx_description
1 polymer ?
#
loop_
_entity_poly.entity_id
_entity_poly.type
_entity_poly.pdbx_seq_one_letter_code
_entity_poly.pdbx_strand_id
1 'polypeptide(L)'
;MKNIRYPLILISIALCISGIRWLINPEPWMLDQVANEERLKMTFAELFIIEGNSTLGAYLTQIYRFLGLYVLGIGSILLSFTDTKFLSILSFRNRYLIILGILLVSNLALAYMWISSSHFIYIMWLAIALYLYSLYHHIKMK
;
A
#
# COMPACT_ATOMS: atom_id res chain seq x y z
N MET A 1 -1.35 -19.22 16.45
CA MET A 1 -0.39 -18.11 16.22
C MET A 1 0.18 -18.05 14.80
N LYS A 2 0.76 -19.13 14.25
CA LYS A 2 1.35 -19.14 12.89
C LYS A 2 0.39 -18.62 11.80
N ASN A 3 -0.85 -19.10 11.80
CA ASN A 3 -1.88 -18.71 10.84
C ASN A 3 -2.32 -17.25 10.93
N ILE A 4 -2.05 -16.58 12.06
CA ILE A 4 -2.28 -15.14 12.19
C ILE A 4 -1.04 -14.40 11.71
N ARG A 5 0.16 -14.85 12.09
CA ARG A 5 1.43 -14.16 11.86
C ARG A 5 1.87 -14.14 10.39
N TYR A 6 1.87 -15.28 9.71
CA TYR A 6 2.43 -15.36 8.35
C TYR A 6 1.71 -14.47 7.32
N PRO A 7 0.37 -14.39 7.29
CA PRO A 7 -0.30 -13.46 6.39
C PRO A 7 0.04 -11.99 6.68
N LEU A 8 0.19 -11.61 7.96
CA LEU A 8 0.60 -10.26 8.35
C LEU A 8 2.03 -9.92 7.88
N ILE A 9 2.94 -10.90 7.94
CA ILE A 9 4.30 -10.76 7.39
C ILE A 9 4.24 -10.55 5.88
N LEU A 10 3.45 -11.34 5.16
CA LEU A 10 3.33 -11.21 3.70
C LEU A 10 2.78 -9.84 3.30
N ILE A 11 1.75 -9.35 3.98
CA ILE A 11 1.21 -8.00 3.77
C ILE A 11 2.30 -6.95 4.01
N SER A 12 3.03 -7.07 5.12
CA SER A 12 4.07 -6.09 5.48
C SER A 12 5.24 -6.09 4.49
N ILE A 13 5.67 -7.26 4.02
CA ILE A 13 6.71 -7.39 2.98
C ILE A 13 6.22 -6.77 1.66
N ALA A 14 4.97 -7.01 1.27
CA ALA A 14 4.39 -6.41 0.07
C ALA A 14 4.41 -4.87 0.14
N LEU A 15 4.05 -4.29 1.29
CA LEU A 15 4.16 -2.84 1.52
C LEU A 15 5.60 -2.36 1.40
N CYS A 16 6.57 -3.05 2.01
CA CYS A 16 7.99 -2.68 1.89
C CYS A 16 8.46 -2.70 0.43
N ILE A 17 8.13 -3.75 -0.33
CA ILE A 17 8.49 -3.87 -1.74
C ILE A 17 7.86 -2.73 -2.56
N SER A 18 6.57 -2.43 -2.35
CA SER A 18 5.91 -1.30 -3.02
C SER A 18 6.57 0.04 -2.69
N GLY A 19 6.86 0.29 -1.41
CA GLY A 19 7.56 1.50 -0.97
C GLY A 19 8.94 1.67 -1.62
N ILE A 20 9.75 0.60 -1.63
CA ILE A 20 11.05 0.59 -2.32
C ILE A 20 10.88 0.87 -3.81
N ARG A 21 9.89 0.26 -4.46
CA ARG A 21 9.65 0.45 -5.90
C ARG A 21 9.41 1.91 -6.26
N TRP A 22 8.61 2.65 -5.47
CA TRP A 22 8.41 4.09 -5.66
C TRP A 22 9.66 4.93 -5.37
N LEU A 23 10.55 4.48 -4.48
CA LEU A 23 11.79 5.21 -4.17
C LEU A 23 12.85 5.09 -5.27
N ILE A 24 12.97 3.92 -5.89
CA ILE A 24 14.07 3.62 -6.83
C ILE A 24 13.70 3.77 -8.30
N ASN A 25 12.41 3.73 -8.65
CA ASN A 25 12.00 3.89 -10.04
C ASN A 25 12.36 5.31 -10.55
N PRO A 26 12.91 5.46 -11.77
CA PRO A 26 13.22 6.77 -12.34
C PRO A 26 12.00 7.69 -12.45
N GLU A 27 10.85 7.14 -12.81
CA GLU A 27 9.57 7.82 -13.02
C GLU A 27 8.49 7.09 -12.22
N PRO A 28 8.48 7.21 -10.88
CA PRO A 28 7.65 6.39 -10.01
C PRO A 28 6.14 6.63 -10.20
N TRP A 29 5.75 7.75 -10.78
CA TRP A 29 4.37 8.08 -11.17
C TRP A 29 3.88 7.24 -12.38
N MET A 30 4.78 6.64 -13.17
CA MET A 30 4.43 5.70 -14.24
C MET A 30 3.92 4.35 -13.73
N LEU A 31 4.14 4.04 -12.46
CA LEU A 31 3.62 2.79 -11.85
C LEU A 31 2.09 2.74 -11.82
N ASP A 32 1.44 3.90 -11.89
CA ASP A 32 -0.01 4.08 -11.94
C ASP A 32 -0.47 4.78 -13.23
N GLN A 33 0.32 4.67 -14.32
CA GLN A 33 0.10 5.43 -15.55
C GLN A 33 -1.35 5.39 -16.04
N VAL A 34 -1.89 4.19 -16.27
CA VAL A 34 -3.23 4.00 -16.83
C VAL A 34 -4.29 4.75 -16.02
N ALA A 35 -4.27 4.60 -14.70
CA ALA A 35 -5.24 5.22 -13.82
C ALA A 35 -5.06 6.75 -13.73
N ASN A 36 -3.82 7.22 -13.72
CA ASN A 36 -3.53 8.64 -13.69
C ASN A 36 -3.92 9.35 -14.99
N GLU A 37 -3.59 8.77 -16.15
CA GLU A 37 -3.94 9.34 -17.46
C GLU A 37 -5.46 9.34 -17.68
N GLU A 38 -6.16 8.29 -17.25
CA GLU A 38 -7.63 8.25 -17.25
C GLU A 38 -8.22 9.39 -16.39
N ARG A 39 -7.67 9.60 -15.19
CA ARG A 39 -8.09 10.69 -14.29
C ARG A 39 -7.83 12.06 -14.89
N LEU A 40 -6.67 12.25 -15.53
CA LEU A 40 -6.25 13.49 -16.17
C LEU A 40 -7.02 13.75 -17.48
N LYS A 41 -7.62 12.72 -18.08
CA LYS A 41 -8.24 12.75 -19.41
C LYS A 41 -7.27 13.16 -20.51
N MET A 42 -5.99 12.87 -20.31
CA MET A 42 -4.90 13.09 -21.26
C MET A 42 -3.70 12.24 -20.90
N THR A 43 -2.83 11.98 -21.86
CA THR A 43 -1.60 11.22 -21.63
C THR A 43 -0.56 12.07 -20.90
N PHE A 44 0.39 11.43 -20.21
CA PHE A 44 1.53 12.15 -19.64
C PHE A 44 2.39 12.81 -20.72
N ALA A 45 2.49 12.20 -21.90
CA ALA A 45 3.20 12.79 -23.04
C ALA A 45 2.59 14.14 -23.46
N GLU A 46 1.26 14.22 -23.56
CA GLU A 46 0.56 15.48 -23.84
C GLU A 46 0.67 16.46 -22.68
N LEU A 47 0.59 15.98 -21.44
CA LEU A 47 0.66 16.82 -20.25
C LEU A 47 2.01 17.55 -20.14
N PHE A 48 3.12 16.88 -20.41
CA PHE A 48 4.46 17.46 -20.23
C PHE A 48 4.91 18.39 -21.35
N ILE A 49 4.27 18.36 -22.52
CA ILE A 49 4.56 19.32 -23.60
C ILE A 49 3.81 20.64 -23.47
N ILE A 50 2.84 20.74 -22.54
CA ILE A 50 2.13 22.00 -22.25
C ILE A 50 3.11 23.04 -21.69
N GLU A 51 3.07 24.25 -22.24
CA GLU A 51 3.86 25.38 -21.76
C GLU A 51 3.60 25.62 -20.26
N GLY A 52 4.68 25.68 -19.47
CA GLY A 52 4.62 25.79 -18.00
C GLY A 52 4.78 24.46 -17.24
N ASN A 53 4.70 23.30 -17.89
CA ASN A 53 4.83 21.98 -17.25
C ASN A 53 6.25 21.38 -17.27
N SER A 54 7.27 22.14 -17.64
CA SER A 54 8.65 21.64 -17.79
C SER A 54 9.26 21.03 -16.52
N THR A 55 8.76 21.40 -15.33
CA THR A 55 9.20 20.86 -14.04
C THR A 55 8.25 19.81 -13.44
N LEU A 56 7.11 19.55 -14.09
CA LEU A 56 6.03 18.72 -13.54
C LEU A 56 6.47 17.27 -13.31
N GLY A 57 7.25 16.68 -14.23
CA GLY A 57 7.77 15.32 -14.06
C GLY A 57 8.65 15.19 -12.81
N ALA A 58 9.53 16.17 -12.55
CA ALA A 58 10.37 16.18 -11.36
C ALA A 58 9.54 16.34 -10.08
N TYR A 59 8.51 17.18 -10.11
CA TYR A 59 7.55 17.34 -9.01
C TYR A 59 6.77 16.05 -8.71
N LEU A 60 6.27 15.35 -9.72
CA LEU A 60 5.62 14.06 -9.56
C LEU A 60 6.57 13.03 -8.96
N THR A 61 7.81 12.96 -9.45
CA THR A 61 8.85 12.08 -8.88
C THR A 61 9.09 12.39 -7.40
N GLN A 62 9.15 13.67 -7.01
CA GLN A 62 9.29 14.06 -5.60
C GLN A 62 8.12 13.53 -4.76
N ILE A 63 6.87 13.78 -5.16
CA ILE A 63 5.69 13.34 -4.40
C ILE A 63 5.66 11.82 -4.24
N TYR A 64 5.86 11.09 -5.33
CA TYR A 64 5.82 9.63 -5.29
C TYR A 64 6.96 9.02 -4.48
N ARG A 65 8.11 9.68 -4.38
CA ARG A 65 9.18 9.27 -3.45
C ARG A 65 8.79 9.46 -1.99
N PHE A 66 8.13 10.58 -1.65
CA PHE A 66 7.58 10.75 -0.30
C PHE A 66 6.52 9.69 0.01
N LEU A 67 5.61 9.41 -0.94
CA LEU A 67 4.65 8.30 -0.81
C LEU A 67 5.37 6.96 -0.57
N GLY A 68 6.38 6.65 -1.39
CA GLY A 68 7.20 5.44 -1.26
C GLY A 68 7.87 5.32 0.11
N LEU A 69 8.41 6.42 0.64
CA LEU A 69 9.00 6.48 1.98
C LEU A 69 7.96 6.17 3.06
N TYR A 70 6.78 6.77 3.00
CA TYR A 70 5.73 6.51 3.98
C TYR A 70 5.24 5.06 3.91
N VAL A 71 5.05 4.51 2.71
CA VAL A 71 4.62 3.11 2.53
C VAL A 71 5.68 2.14 3.03
N LEU A 72 6.96 2.39 2.73
CA LEU A 72 8.07 1.59 3.26
C LEU A 72 8.15 1.68 4.79
N GLY A 73 8.00 2.87 5.36
CA GLY A 73 7.98 3.08 6.81
C GLY A 73 6.85 2.31 7.49
N ILE A 74 5.63 2.40 6.95
CA ILE A 74 4.46 1.67 7.47
C ILE A 74 4.69 0.15 7.37
N GLY A 75 5.13 -0.35 6.21
CA GLY A 75 5.44 -1.77 6.03
C GLY A 75 6.50 -2.26 7.02
N SER A 76 7.55 -1.47 7.24
CA SER A 76 8.65 -1.82 8.16
C SER A 76 8.21 -1.82 9.62
N ILE A 77 7.40 -0.85 10.03
CA ILE A 77 6.79 -0.80 11.37
C ILE A 77 5.90 -2.02 11.58
N LEU A 78 4.97 -2.29 10.65
CA LEU A 78 4.07 -3.43 10.74
C LEU A 78 4.84 -4.75 10.82
N LEU A 79 5.88 -4.91 9.99
CA LEU A 79 6.72 -6.11 9.97
C LEU A 79 7.44 -6.32 11.30
N SER A 80 8.02 -5.26 11.87
CA SER A 80 8.77 -5.31 13.14
C SER A 80 7.90 -5.79 14.31
N PHE A 81 6.60 -5.51 14.26
CA PHE A 81 5.64 -5.91 15.28
C PHE A 81 4.93 -7.25 15.00
N THR A 82 5.34 -7.99 13.97
CA THR A 82 4.83 -9.36 13.73
C THR A 82 5.51 -10.43 14.58
N ASP A 83 6.45 -10.08 15.46
CA ASP A 83 7.09 -11.05 16.35
C ASP A 83 6.07 -11.71 17.29
N THR A 84 6.28 -12.98 17.59
CA THR A 84 5.40 -13.76 18.47
C THR A 84 5.26 -13.17 19.87
N LYS A 85 6.29 -12.49 20.39
CA LYS A 85 6.26 -11.82 21.70
C LYS A 85 5.22 -10.70 21.75
N PHE A 86 5.04 -9.97 20.65
CA PHE A 86 4.02 -8.92 20.55
C PHE A 86 2.64 -9.50 20.27
N LEU A 87 2.52 -10.43 19.30
CA LEU A 87 1.23 -10.99 18.88
C LEU A 87 0.60 -11.94 19.92
N SER A 88 1.36 -12.41 20.91
CA SER A 88 0.82 -13.16 22.07
C SER A 88 0.01 -12.26 23.01
N ILE A 89 0.34 -10.96 23.08
CA ILE A 89 -0.38 -9.98 23.90
C ILE A 89 -1.72 -9.65 23.23
N LEU A 90 -2.83 -10.07 23.85
CA LEU A 90 -4.17 -9.97 23.25
C LEU A 90 -4.56 -8.52 22.90
N SER A 91 -4.32 -7.57 23.82
CA SER A 91 -4.64 -6.15 23.60
C SER A 91 -3.83 -5.55 22.45
N PHE A 92 -2.55 -5.91 22.34
CA PHE A 92 -1.68 -5.49 21.25
C PHE A 92 -2.17 -6.05 19.91
N ARG A 93 -2.40 -7.37 19.84
CA ARG A 93 -2.87 -8.03 18.62
C ARG A 93 -4.21 -7.47 18.15
N ASN A 94 -5.14 -7.17 19.06
CA ASN A 94 -6.41 -6.52 18.70
C ASN A 94 -6.17 -5.15 18.04
N ARG A 95 -5.35 -4.29 18.66
CA ARG A 95 -5.04 -2.96 18.12
C ARG A 95 -4.33 -3.05 16.77
N TYR A 96 -3.37 -3.97 16.64
CA TYR A 96 -2.66 -4.22 15.38
C TYR A 96 -3.64 -4.60 14.26
N LEU A 97 -4.52 -5.57 14.50
CA LEU A 97 -5.51 -6.00 13.49
C LEU A 97 -6.54 -4.90 13.17
N ILE A 98 -6.94 -4.08 14.14
CA ILE A 98 -7.86 -2.96 13.89
C ILE A 98 -7.18 -1.91 13.00
N ILE A 99 -5.97 -1.47 13.37
CA ILE A 99 -5.23 -0.43 12.62
C ILE A 99 -4.93 -0.92 11.20
N LEU A 100 -4.46 -2.18 11.06
CA LEU A 100 -4.22 -2.77 9.75
C LEU A 100 -5.51 -2.88 8.93
N GLY A 101 -6.62 -3.29 9.54
CA GLY A 101 -7.92 -3.37 8.87
C GLY A 101 -8.39 -2.02 8.33
N ILE A 102 -8.31 -0.97 9.17
CA ILE A 102 -8.63 0.40 8.76
C ILE A 102 -7.76 0.82 7.58
N LEU A 103 -6.44 0.62 7.66
CA LEU A 103 -5.50 0.96 6.58
C LEU A 103 -5.86 0.23 5.27
N LEU A 104 -6.07 -1.09 5.30
CA LEU A 104 -6.35 -1.86 4.09
C LEU A 104 -7.69 -1.49 3.45
N VAL A 105 -8.75 -1.35 4.25
CA VAL A 105 -10.09 -1.02 3.76
C VAL A 105 -10.14 0.41 3.20
N SER A 106 -9.55 1.38 3.92
CA SER A 106 -9.48 2.76 3.44
C SER A 106 -8.66 2.88 2.16
N ASN A 107 -7.54 2.16 2.05
CA ASN A 107 -6.72 2.17 0.85
C ASN A 107 -7.48 1.59 -0.35
N LEU A 108 -8.20 0.47 -0.16
CA LEU A 108 -9.04 -0.11 -1.21
C LEU A 108 -10.20 0.81 -1.62
N ALA A 109 -10.85 1.46 -0.65
CA ALA A 109 -11.91 2.42 -0.93
C ALA A 109 -11.41 3.63 -1.74
N LEU A 110 -10.27 4.20 -1.35
CA LEU A 110 -9.62 5.28 -2.11
C LEU A 110 -9.21 4.81 -3.51
N ALA A 111 -8.70 3.57 -3.64
CA ALA A 111 -8.32 3.04 -4.94
C ALA A 111 -9.49 2.96 -5.92
N TYR A 112 -10.64 2.44 -5.47
CA TYR A 112 -11.85 2.43 -6.32
C TYR A 112 -12.40 3.81 -6.64
N MET A 113 -12.20 4.80 -5.78
CA MET A 113 -12.66 6.17 -6.03
C MET A 113 -11.73 6.96 -6.96
N TRP A 114 -10.41 6.74 -6.90
CA TRP A 114 -9.41 7.62 -7.54
C TRP A 114 -8.60 6.93 -8.64
N ILE A 115 -8.37 5.63 -8.55
CA ILE A 115 -7.48 4.86 -9.43
C ILE A 115 -8.08 3.48 -9.78
N SER A 116 -9.38 3.45 -10.12
CA SER A 116 -10.15 2.21 -10.28
C SER A 116 -9.63 1.26 -11.38
N SER A 117 -8.87 1.78 -12.34
CA SER A 117 -8.21 1.03 -13.42
C SER A 117 -6.78 0.58 -13.08
N SER A 118 -6.26 0.92 -11.89
CA SER A 118 -4.90 0.55 -11.49
C SER A 118 -4.79 -0.93 -11.14
N HIS A 119 -3.72 -1.56 -11.63
CA HIS A 119 -3.38 -2.95 -11.33
C HIS A 119 -3.10 -3.19 -9.83
N PHE A 120 -2.83 -2.13 -9.04
CA PHE A 120 -2.63 -2.28 -7.60
C PHE A 120 -3.88 -2.76 -6.86
N ILE A 121 -5.08 -2.62 -7.44
CA ILE A 121 -6.33 -3.12 -6.83
C ILE A 121 -6.26 -4.63 -6.58
N TYR A 122 -5.63 -5.40 -7.47
CA TYR A 122 -5.45 -6.85 -7.27
C TYR A 122 -4.58 -7.16 -6.05
N ILE A 123 -3.50 -6.39 -5.84
CA ILE A 123 -2.62 -6.53 -4.68
C ILE A 123 -3.36 -6.13 -3.39
N MET A 124 -4.18 -5.09 -3.44
CA MET A 124 -5.00 -4.67 -2.30
C MET A 124 -6.02 -5.74 -1.90
N TRP A 125 -6.71 -6.36 -2.87
CA TRP A 125 -7.62 -7.47 -2.58
C TRP A 125 -6.91 -8.70 -2.02
N LEU A 126 -5.72 -9.03 -2.53
CA LEU A 126 -4.90 -10.10 -1.95
C LEU A 126 -4.53 -9.79 -0.49
N ALA A 127 -4.16 -8.55 -0.19
CA ALA A 127 -3.88 -8.12 1.18
C ALA A 127 -5.13 -8.21 2.08
N ILE A 128 -6.30 -7.84 1.59
CA ILE A 128 -7.58 -8.02 2.29
C ILE A 128 -7.85 -9.50 2.57
N ALA A 129 -7.67 -10.39 1.59
CA ALA A 129 -7.88 -11.82 1.79
C ALA A 129 -6.94 -12.41 2.85
N LEU A 130 -5.65 -12.05 2.81
CA LEU A 130 -4.66 -12.44 3.82
C LEU A 130 -5.03 -11.91 5.21
N TYR A 131 -5.49 -10.66 5.28
CA TYR A 131 -5.95 -10.04 6.51
C TYR A 131 -7.17 -10.76 7.10
N LEU A 132 -8.18 -11.06 6.28
CA LEU A 132 -9.38 -11.77 6.70
C LEU A 132 -9.05 -13.18 7.22
N TYR A 133 -8.10 -13.87 6.59
CA TYR A 133 -7.61 -15.15 7.08
C TYR A 133 -6.96 -15.03 8.48
N SER A 134 -6.11 -14.02 8.69
CA SER A 134 -5.54 -13.72 10.01
C SER A 134 -6.62 -13.36 11.03
N LEU A 135 -7.62 -12.57 10.64
CA LEU A 135 -8.72 -12.14 11.50
C LEU A 135 -9.62 -13.31 11.92
N TYR A 136 -9.96 -14.21 10.99
CA TYR A 136 -10.71 -15.43 11.28
C TYR A 136 -10.00 -16.29 12.34
N HIS A 137 -8.70 -16.55 12.14
CA HIS A 137 -7.91 -17.31 13.11
C HIS A 137 -7.73 -16.59 14.45
N HIS A 138 -7.72 -15.26 14.45
CA HIS A 138 -7.70 -14.47 15.67
C HIS A 138 -8.99 -14.64 16.48
N ILE A 139 -10.15 -14.57 15.82
CA ILE A 139 -11.46 -14.73 16.45
C ILE A 139 -11.64 -16.16 16.99
N LYS A 140 -11.23 -17.19 16.24
CA LYS A 140 -11.34 -18.60 16.65
C LYS A 140 -10.39 -19.01 17.79
N MET A 141 -9.31 -18.24 18.01
CA MET A 141 -8.33 -18.52 19.06
C MET A 141 -8.67 -17.82 20.39
N LYS A 142 -9.60 -16.87 20.39
CA LYS A 142 -10.25 -16.40 21.62
C LYS A 142 -11.15 -17.50 22.17
#